data_AF-A0A7C6PQX0-F1
#
_entry.id   AF-A0A7C6PQX0-F1
#
_cell.length_a   1.000
_cell.length_b   1.000
_cell.length_c   1.000
_cell.angle_alpha   90.00
_cell.angle_beta   90.00
_cell.angle_gamma   90.00
#
_symmetry.space_group_name_H-M   'P 1'
#
loop_
_entity.id
_entity.type
_entity.pdbx_description
1 polymer ?
#
loop_
_entity_poly.entity_id
_entity_poly.type
_entity_poly.pdbx_seq_one_letter_code
_entity_poly.pdbx_strand_id
1 'polypeptide(L)'
;MSKIFEHPYFVTPHAVDRFRERIADIPPAQVIEAVQDMLQAPGLPVDAEMRDGKLVLIYRGSFNGKAVYLPVVRENDKEWPIVPTVMGEECVIHTVLAHKKDLKSRQWRYSERKALIAPLRDAGFTIRQCAQILRLAHTTVERHLKNAGLTARKARPWTEQEKERLIRLYATGKSYDVIARKLGRSENAIKIALCRRRKLIRADPEKQQVLKVLSFCMNPNRILKLARDMGLLDELRRREEGQV
;
A
#
# COMPACT_ATOMS: atom_id res chain seq x y z
N MET A 1 -13.81 17.40 -28.04
CA MET A 1 -14.25 16.50 -26.96
C MET A 1 -13.36 16.75 -25.77
N SER A 2 -13.92 17.12 -24.61
CA SER A 2 -13.11 17.34 -23.41
C SER A 2 -12.56 16.00 -22.92
N LYS A 3 -11.25 15.89 -22.81
CA LYS A 3 -10.55 14.72 -22.26
C LYS A 3 -10.93 14.54 -20.80
N ILE A 4 -11.33 13.34 -20.40
CA ILE A 4 -11.70 13.02 -19.02
C ILE A 4 -10.45 12.45 -18.32
N PHE A 5 -10.09 13.02 -17.18
CA PHE A 5 -8.96 12.57 -16.36
C PHE A 5 -9.48 11.69 -15.21
N GLU A 6 -8.83 10.55 -14.95
CA GLU A 6 -9.20 9.64 -13.86
C GLU A 6 -8.94 10.28 -12.49
N HIS A 7 -7.86 11.07 -12.40
CA HIS A 7 -7.44 11.76 -11.20
C HIS A 7 -7.22 13.24 -11.53
N PRO A 8 -8.27 14.08 -11.48
CA PRO A 8 -8.15 15.49 -11.79
C PRO A 8 -7.35 16.25 -10.72
N TYR A 9 -6.53 17.18 -11.18
CA TYR A 9 -5.79 18.14 -10.36
C TYR A 9 -6.32 19.55 -10.61
N PHE A 10 -6.34 20.39 -9.57
CA PHE A 10 -6.61 21.81 -9.74
C PHE A 10 -5.31 22.55 -10.09
N VAL A 11 -5.17 22.95 -11.36
CA VAL A 11 -4.04 23.76 -11.83
C VAL A 11 -4.37 25.23 -11.64
N THR A 12 -3.63 25.92 -10.76
CA THR A 12 -3.92 27.33 -10.46
C THR A 12 -3.59 28.24 -11.66
N PRO A 13 -4.23 29.42 -11.79
CA PRO A 13 -3.83 30.41 -12.80
C PRO A 13 -2.35 30.75 -12.73
N HIS A 14 -1.81 30.89 -11.50
CA HIS A 14 -0.39 31.11 -11.29
C HIS A 14 0.49 29.98 -11.85
N ALA A 15 0.07 28.72 -11.69
CA ALA A 15 0.77 27.58 -12.27
C ALA A 15 0.76 27.62 -13.81
N VAL A 16 -0.36 28.04 -14.40
CA VAL A 16 -0.47 28.22 -15.86
C VAL A 16 0.52 29.28 -16.35
N ASP A 17 0.55 30.44 -15.71
CA ASP A 17 1.46 31.53 -16.08
C ASP A 17 2.92 31.09 -15.96
N ARG A 18 3.29 30.41 -14.86
CA ARG A 18 4.65 29.89 -14.66
C ARG A 18 5.05 28.84 -15.68
N PHE A 19 4.12 27.99 -16.10
CA PHE A 19 4.39 27.03 -17.17
C PHE A 19 4.69 27.76 -18.49
N ARG A 20 3.89 28.78 -18.83
CA ARG A 20 4.07 29.56 -20.07
C ARG A 20 5.39 30.29 -20.10
N GLU A 21 5.74 30.94 -18.99
CA GLU A 21 7.00 31.68 -18.85
C GLU A 21 8.24 30.77 -18.93
N ARG A 22 8.19 29.58 -18.33
CA ARG A 22 9.39 28.76 -18.07
C ARG A 22 9.56 27.57 -18.99
N ILE A 23 8.44 27.01 -19.46
CA ILE A 23 8.43 25.74 -20.21
C ILE A 23 8.15 26.02 -21.68
N ALA A 24 6.95 26.54 -21.99
CA ALA A 24 6.50 26.82 -23.35
C ALA A 24 5.32 27.80 -23.35
N ASP A 25 5.41 28.87 -24.14
CA ASP A 25 4.32 29.82 -24.32
C ASP A 25 3.23 29.25 -25.24
N ILE A 26 2.26 28.56 -24.62
CA ILE A 26 1.13 27.91 -25.28
C ILE A 26 -0.19 28.35 -24.62
N PRO A 27 -1.35 28.14 -25.28
CA PRO A 27 -2.65 28.51 -24.72
C PRO A 27 -2.90 27.89 -23.33
N PRO A 28 -3.54 28.61 -22.38
CA PRO A 28 -3.85 28.13 -21.03
C PRO A 28 -4.50 26.74 -20.96
N ALA A 29 -5.44 26.45 -21.87
CA ALA A 29 -6.10 25.15 -21.92
C ALA A 29 -5.12 23.99 -22.19
N GLN A 30 -4.14 24.20 -23.07
CA GLN A 30 -3.12 23.20 -23.39
C GLN A 30 -2.14 23.00 -22.22
N VAL A 31 -1.85 24.07 -21.47
CA VAL A 31 -1.05 23.96 -20.23
C VAL A 31 -1.74 23.07 -19.21
N ILE A 32 -3.04 23.31 -18.97
CA ILE A 32 -3.83 22.52 -18.02
C ILE A 32 -3.83 21.04 -18.46
N GLU A 33 -4.10 20.76 -19.74
CA GLU A 33 -4.08 19.40 -20.27
C GLU A 33 -2.71 18.74 -20.10
N ALA A 34 -1.62 19.43 -20.44
CA ALA A 34 -0.26 18.91 -20.27
C ALA A 34 0.08 18.58 -18.81
N VAL A 35 -0.30 19.45 -17.87
CA VAL A 35 -0.07 19.22 -16.44
C VAL A 35 -0.90 18.05 -15.93
N GLN A 36 -2.18 17.95 -16.32
CA GLN A 36 -3.05 16.83 -15.94
C GLN A 36 -2.50 15.50 -16.45
N ASP A 37 -2.04 15.45 -17.70
CA ASP A 37 -1.47 14.26 -18.32
C ASP A 37 -0.21 13.79 -17.57
N MET A 38 0.69 14.70 -17.21
CA MET A 38 1.89 14.37 -16.43
C MET A 38 1.55 13.80 -15.03
N LEU A 39 0.39 14.16 -14.48
CA LEU A 39 -0.02 13.78 -13.13
C LEU A 39 -0.99 12.60 -13.07
N GLN A 40 -1.40 12.00 -14.19
CA GLN A 40 -2.20 10.77 -14.17
C GLN A 40 -1.40 9.57 -13.65
N ALA A 41 -0.11 9.47 -14.01
CA ALA A 41 0.77 8.39 -13.56
C ALA A 41 2.20 8.90 -13.23
N PRO A 42 2.35 9.84 -12.28
CA PRO A 42 3.61 10.59 -12.08
C PRO A 42 4.71 9.80 -11.36
N GLY A 43 4.44 8.54 -11.00
CA GLY A 43 5.36 7.73 -10.21
C GLY A 43 5.53 8.26 -8.78
N LEU A 44 6.74 8.10 -8.22
CA LEU A 44 7.07 8.65 -6.91
C LEU A 44 7.47 10.12 -7.01
N PRO A 45 7.13 10.95 -6.01
CA PRO A 45 7.70 12.29 -5.88
C PRO A 45 9.23 12.24 -5.92
N VAL A 46 9.84 13.23 -6.58
CA VAL A 46 11.30 13.37 -6.68
C VAL A 46 11.90 14.19 -5.53
N ASP A 47 11.05 14.91 -4.79
CA ASP A 47 11.36 15.58 -3.53
C ASP A 47 10.05 15.90 -2.78
N ALA A 48 10.18 16.40 -1.55
CA ALA A 48 9.06 16.93 -0.77
C ALA A 48 9.52 18.11 0.10
N GLU A 49 8.59 18.99 0.46
CA GLU A 49 8.83 20.11 1.36
C GLU A 49 7.59 20.44 2.21
N MET A 50 7.77 21.19 3.30
CA MET A 50 6.67 21.79 4.05
C MET A 50 6.53 23.24 3.60
N ARG A 51 5.32 23.64 3.23
CA ARG A 51 4.98 25.03 2.90
C ARG A 51 3.71 25.41 3.62
N ASP A 52 3.76 26.45 4.44
CA ASP A 52 2.63 26.94 5.24
C ASP A 52 1.95 25.82 6.07
N GLY A 53 2.78 24.94 6.66
CA GLY A 53 2.32 23.80 7.44
C GLY A 53 1.76 22.63 6.63
N LYS A 54 1.74 22.72 5.30
CA LYS A 54 1.24 21.67 4.40
C LYS A 54 2.38 20.91 3.74
N LEU A 55 2.20 19.60 3.59
CA LEU A 55 3.13 18.76 2.84
C LEU A 55 2.94 18.99 1.35
N VAL A 56 4.01 19.39 0.68
CA VAL A 56 4.09 19.58 -0.76
C VAL A 56 4.91 18.44 -1.36
N LEU A 57 4.30 17.67 -2.25
CA LEU A 57 4.95 16.59 -2.98
C LEU A 57 5.38 17.09 -4.35
N ILE A 58 6.64 16.92 -4.71
CA ILE A 58 7.17 17.46 -5.97
C ILE A 58 7.33 16.32 -6.96
N TYR A 59 6.51 16.31 -8.00
CA TYR A 59 6.59 15.34 -9.08
C TYR A 59 7.42 15.88 -10.24
N ARG A 60 7.96 14.97 -11.06
CA ARG A 60 8.72 15.30 -12.26
C ARG A 60 7.99 14.77 -13.48
N GLY A 61 7.77 15.65 -14.45
CA GLY A 61 7.32 15.31 -15.80
C GLY A 61 8.28 15.84 -16.85
N SER A 62 7.85 15.78 -18.10
CA SER A 62 8.57 16.34 -19.24
C SER A 62 7.60 16.91 -20.26
N PHE A 63 7.95 18.04 -20.87
CA PHE A 63 7.19 18.64 -21.95
C PHE A 63 8.14 19.11 -23.05
N ASN A 64 7.94 18.65 -24.28
CA ASN A 64 8.82 18.96 -25.42
C ASN A 64 10.32 18.76 -25.10
N GLY A 65 10.66 17.67 -24.42
CA GLY A 65 12.03 17.34 -24.02
C GLY A 65 12.56 18.09 -22.79
N LYS A 66 11.90 19.14 -22.31
CA LYS A 66 12.28 19.88 -21.11
C LYS A 66 11.74 19.21 -19.86
N ALA A 67 12.54 19.18 -18.79
CA ALA A 67 12.06 18.69 -17.49
C ALA A 67 11.11 19.70 -16.84
N VAL A 68 9.99 19.19 -16.32
CA VAL A 68 8.97 19.99 -15.61
C VAL A 68 8.82 19.44 -14.20
N TYR A 69 8.76 20.32 -13.19
CA TYR A 69 8.53 19.93 -11.81
C TYR A 69 7.21 20.53 -11.32
N LEU A 70 6.40 19.65 -10.72
CA LEU A 70 5.01 19.91 -10.36
C LEU A 70 4.85 19.70 -8.86
N PRO A 71 4.94 20.77 -8.05
CA PRO A 71 4.53 20.74 -6.66
C PRO A 71 3.04 20.43 -6.58
N VAL A 72 2.67 19.52 -5.70
CA VAL A 72 1.28 19.10 -5.47
C VAL A 72 0.99 19.20 -3.99
N VAL A 73 -0.05 19.92 -3.64
CA VAL A 73 -0.56 20.09 -2.28
C VAL A 73 -1.91 19.41 -2.17
N ARG A 74 -2.13 18.66 -1.08
CA ARG A 74 -3.46 18.16 -0.73
C ARG A 74 -3.99 18.96 0.45
N GLU A 75 -5.18 19.51 0.28
CA GLU A 75 -5.92 20.21 1.33
C GLU A 75 -7.16 19.39 1.65
N ASN A 76 -7.48 19.22 2.94
CA ASN A 76 -8.55 18.30 3.38
C ASN A 76 -9.95 18.77 2.94
N ASP A 77 -10.10 20.06 2.69
CA ASP A 77 -11.32 20.76 2.29
C ASP A 77 -11.52 20.81 0.76
N LYS A 78 -10.54 20.35 -0.02
CA LYS A 78 -10.61 20.38 -1.49
C LYS A 78 -10.69 18.97 -2.06
N GLU A 79 -11.58 18.85 -3.04
CA GLU A 79 -11.80 17.58 -3.74
C GLU A 79 -10.55 17.14 -4.50
N TRP A 80 -9.87 18.08 -5.15
CA TRP A 80 -8.73 17.80 -6.03
C TRP A 80 -7.42 18.32 -5.44
N PRO A 81 -6.31 17.58 -5.57
CA PRO A 81 -4.99 18.09 -5.25
C PRO A 81 -4.65 19.31 -6.11
N ILE A 82 -3.92 20.25 -5.54
CA ILE A 82 -3.63 21.54 -6.16
C ILE A 82 -2.20 21.53 -6.68
N VAL A 83 -2.03 22.04 -7.90
CA VAL A 83 -0.74 22.41 -8.47
C VAL A 83 -0.60 23.93 -8.34
N PRO A 84 0.07 24.44 -7.28
CA PRO A 84 0.10 25.87 -7.01
C PRO A 84 1.05 26.63 -7.94
N THR A 85 2.03 25.95 -8.53
CA THR A 85 3.04 26.54 -9.42
C THR A 85 3.65 25.47 -10.32
N VAL A 86 4.47 25.88 -11.28
CA VAL A 86 5.29 25.00 -12.12
C VAL A 86 6.74 25.50 -12.10
N MET A 87 7.69 24.56 -12.04
CA MET A 87 9.12 24.87 -12.07
C MET A 87 9.78 24.19 -13.27
N GLY A 88 10.70 24.88 -13.94
CA GLY A 88 11.48 24.34 -15.05
C GLY A 88 12.87 23.88 -14.61
N GLU A 89 13.78 23.81 -15.58
CA GLU A 89 15.16 23.35 -15.40
C GLU A 89 16.04 24.35 -14.63
N GLU A 90 15.60 25.60 -14.52
CA GLU A 90 16.24 26.64 -13.73
C GLU A 90 16.15 26.39 -12.22
N CYS A 91 15.26 25.50 -11.78
CA CYS A 91 15.04 25.29 -10.35
C CYS A 91 16.17 24.52 -9.68
N VAL A 92 16.35 24.76 -8.37
CA VAL A 92 17.35 24.08 -7.55
C VAL A 92 17.15 22.56 -7.57
N ILE A 93 15.92 22.07 -7.66
CA ILE A 93 15.63 20.62 -7.67
C ILE A 93 16.22 19.97 -8.92
N HIS A 94 16.11 20.62 -10.06
CA HIS A 94 16.69 20.16 -11.32
C HIS A 94 18.21 20.01 -11.22
N THR A 95 18.90 21.05 -10.75
CA THR A 95 20.36 21.04 -10.62
C THR A 95 20.85 19.93 -9.69
N VAL A 96 20.18 19.73 -8.55
CA VAL A 96 20.51 18.67 -7.58
C VAL A 96 20.26 17.28 -8.18
N LEU A 97 19.18 17.10 -8.97
CA LEU A 97 18.89 15.84 -9.64
C LEU A 97 19.89 15.53 -10.76
N ALA A 98 20.23 16.52 -11.59
CA ALA A 98 21.08 16.34 -12.75
C ALA A 98 22.54 16.02 -12.36
N HIS A 99 23.08 16.71 -11.35
CA HIS A 99 24.52 16.63 -11.05
C HIS A 99 24.89 15.50 -10.08
N LYS A 100 23.92 14.75 -9.55
CA LYS A 100 24.10 13.84 -8.39
C LYS A 100 24.97 14.46 -7.28
N LYS A 101 25.02 15.81 -7.20
CA LYS A 101 25.95 16.52 -6.33
C LYS A 101 25.51 16.23 -4.90
N ASP A 102 26.48 15.82 -4.10
CA ASP A 102 26.27 15.50 -2.70
C ASP A 102 25.62 16.71 -2.00
N LEU A 103 24.43 16.51 -1.43
CA LEU A 103 23.72 17.48 -0.59
C LEU A 103 24.47 17.75 0.74
N LYS A 104 25.72 17.28 0.88
CA LYS A 104 26.56 17.31 2.09
C LYS A 104 26.84 18.70 2.64
N SER A 105 26.56 19.77 1.91
CA SER A 105 26.97 21.12 2.32
C SER A 105 26.04 21.87 3.27
N ARG A 106 24.91 21.33 3.75
CA ARG A 106 24.12 22.03 4.79
C ARG A 106 23.51 21.08 5.81
N GLN A 107 24.13 20.99 6.98
CA GLN A 107 23.59 20.39 8.21
C GLN A 107 22.14 20.84 8.50
N TRP A 108 21.78 22.08 8.10
CA TRP A 108 20.43 22.63 8.17
C TRP A 108 19.38 21.92 7.30
N ARG A 109 19.75 21.42 6.10
CA ARG A 109 18.85 20.62 5.24
C ARG A 109 18.54 19.23 5.81
N TYR A 110 19.40 18.71 6.68
CA TYR A 110 19.22 17.38 7.25
C TYR A 110 18.14 17.35 8.34
N SER A 111 18.04 18.39 9.17
CA SER A 111 16.95 18.55 10.14
C SER A 111 15.61 18.78 9.44
N GLU A 112 15.57 19.62 8.40
CA GLU A 112 14.36 19.88 7.61
C GLU A 112 13.87 18.61 6.89
N ARG A 113 14.78 17.86 6.25
CA ARG A 113 14.43 16.59 5.59
C ARG A 113 13.94 15.55 6.59
N LYS A 114 14.46 15.53 7.81
CA LYS A 114 13.95 14.65 8.87
C LYS A 114 12.53 15.01 9.30
N ALA A 115 12.24 16.31 9.44
CA ALA A 115 10.90 16.78 9.79
C ALA A 115 9.83 16.31 8.79
N LEU A 116 10.20 16.07 7.53
CA LEU A 116 9.30 15.52 6.50
C LEU A 116 8.99 14.03 6.64
N ILE A 117 9.74 13.28 7.44
CA ILE A 117 9.56 11.83 7.56
C ILE A 117 8.17 11.49 8.11
N ALA A 118 7.72 12.14 9.19
CA ALA A 118 6.41 11.88 9.77
C ALA A 118 5.25 12.26 8.81
N PRO A 119 5.21 13.48 8.24
CA PRO A 119 4.21 13.83 7.23
C PRO A 119 4.16 12.87 6.03
N LEU A 120 5.32 12.42 5.51
CA LEU A 120 5.35 11.43 4.43
C LEU A 120 4.78 10.08 4.86
N ARG A 121 4.97 9.67 6.12
CA ARG A 121 4.40 8.42 6.64
C ARG A 121 2.89 8.49 6.74
N ASP A 122 2.37 9.63 7.21
CA ASP A 122 0.95 9.93 7.34
C ASP A 122 0.28 10.01 5.96
N ALA A 123 0.98 10.60 4.97
CA ALA A 123 0.56 10.62 3.57
C ALA A 123 0.60 9.24 2.87
N GLY A 124 1.01 8.18 3.54
CA GLY A 124 0.93 6.82 3.00
C GLY A 124 2.22 6.29 2.37
N PHE A 125 3.34 7.00 2.43
CA PHE A 125 4.63 6.51 1.91
C PHE A 125 5.31 5.50 2.83
N THR A 126 5.90 4.46 2.24
CA THR A 126 6.73 3.45 2.95
C THR A 126 8.08 4.03 3.37
N ILE A 127 8.77 3.39 4.32
CA ILE A 127 10.12 3.80 4.75
C ILE A 127 11.08 3.92 3.55
N ARG A 128 11.03 2.96 2.63
CA ARG A 128 11.84 2.97 1.41
C ARG A 128 11.49 4.14 0.48
N GLN A 129 10.20 4.42 0.31
CA GLN A 129 9.75 5.57 -0.49
C GLN A 129 10.14 6.90 0.17
N CYS A 130 9.95 7.06 1.48
CA CYS A 130 10.43 8.23 2.22
C CYS A 130 11.94 8.43 2.03
N ALA A 131 12.72 7.34 2.14
CA ALA A 131 14.17 7.37 1.94
C ALA A 131 14.54 7.82 0.51
N GLN A 132 13.82 7.33 -0.50
CA GLN A 132 14.02 7.72 -1.89
C GLN A 132 13.65 9.20 -2.15
N ILE A 133 12.46 9.62 -1.71
CA ILE A 133 11.95 10.99 -1.87
C ILE A 133 12.92 11.98 -1.20
N LEU A 134 13.30 11.68 0.05
CA LEU A 134 14.17 12.55 0.85
C LEU A 134 15.65 12.35 0.54
N ARG A 135 16.03 11.41 -0.32
CA ARG A 135 17.43 11.06 -0.64
C ARG A 135 18.25 10.79 0.62
N LEU A 136 17.63 10.10 1.58
CA LEU A 136 18.24 9.66 2.82
C LEU A 136 18.49 8.15 2.77
N ALA A 137 19.47 7.67 3.53
CA ALA A 137 19.61 6.24 3.76
C ALA A 137 18.36 5.69 4.49
N HIS A 138 17.86 4.53 4.08
CA HIS A 138 16.68 3.91 4.69
C HIS A 138 16.84 3.72 6.21
N THR A 139 18.05 3.37 6.67
CA THR A 139 18.41 3.22 8.09
C THR A 139 18.27 4.52 8.87
N THR A 140 18.47 5.68 8.22
CA THR A 140 18.28 6.99 8.83
C THR A 140 16.80 7.29 9.05
N VAL A 141 15.96 6.96 8.06
CA VAL A 141 14.51 7.11 8.19
C VAL A 141 13.97 6.21 9.29
N GLU A 142 14.39 4.94 9.30
CA GLU A 142 14.00 3.97 10.33
C GLU A 142 14.44 4.40 11.74
N ARG A 143 15.70 4.80 11.92
CA ARG A 143 16.20 5.32 13.20
C ARG A 143 15.46 6.57 13.65
N HIS A 144 15.15 7.49 12.73
CA HIS A 144 14.40 8.69 13.08
C HIS A 144 12.98 8.37 13.54
N LEU A 145 12.28 7.48 12.82
CA LEU A 145 10.98 6.97 13.24
C LEU A 145 11.06 6.26 14.60
N LYS A 146 12.12 5.49 14.85
CA LYS A 146 12.33 4.83 16.13
C LYS A 146 12.51 5.82 17.27
N ASN A 147 13.34 6.84 17.09
CA ASN A 147 13.55 7.88 18.09
C ASN A 147 12.29 8.72 18.32
N ALA A 148 11.44 8.89 17.30
CA ALA A 148 10.16 9.57 17.41
C ALA A 148 9.03 8.67 17.95
N GLY A 149 9.29 7.39 18.25
CA GLY A 149 8.26 6.44 18.70
C GLY A 149 7.26 6.00 17.62
N LEU A 150 7.56 6.28 16.34
CA LEU A 150 6.71 6.03 15.17
C LEU A 150 7.08 4.73 14.42
N THR A 151 7.70 3.76 15.09
CA THR A 151 8.30 2.54 14.50
C THR A 151 7.32 1.65 13.75
N ALA A 152 6.04 1.64 14.12
CA ALA A 152 5.04 0.78 13.51
C ALA A 152 3.93 1.61 12.89
N ARG A 153 3.70 1.42 11.58
CA ARG A 153 2.37 1.70 11.04
C ARG A 153 1.41 0.86 11.87
N LYS A 154 0.41 1.49 12.51
CA LYS A 154 -0.68 0.73 13.11
C LYS A 154 -1.25 -0.16 12.01
N ALA A 155 -1.05 -1.47 12.13
CA ALA A 155 -1.59 -2.40 11.15
C ALA A 155 -3.11 -2.21 11.16
N ARG A 156 -3.69 -1.87 10.00
CA ARG A 156 -5.14 -1.70 9.88
C ARG A 156 -5.79 -2.97 10.45
N PRO A 157 -6.68 -2.87 11.45
CA PRO A 157 -7.31 -4.06 12.03
C PRO A 157 -8.12 -4.79 10.96
N TRP A 158 -8.25 -6.11 11.10
CA TRP A 158 -9.12 -6.91 10.23
C TRP A 158 -10.56 -6.75 10.69
N THR A 159 -11.45 -6.28 9.81
CA THR A 159 -12.88 -6.23 10.12
C THR A 159 -13.50 -7.63 10.00
N GLU A 160 -14.63 -7.87 10.67
CA GLU A 160 -15.34 -9.16 10.53
C GLU A 160 -15.77 -9.43 9.09
N GLN A 161 -16.22 -8.40 8.36
CA GLN A 161 -16.55 -8.50 6.94
C GLN A 161 -15.35 -8.89 6.07
N GLU A 162 -14.16 -8.32 6.35
CA GLU A 162 -12.93 -8.69 5.65
C GLU A 162 -12.51 -10.12 5.94
N LYS A 163 -12.63 -10.57 7.21
CA LYS A 163 -12.35 -11.96 7.60
C LYS A 163 -13.28 -12.92 6.89
N GLU A 164 -14.57 -12.60 6.83
CA GLU A 164 -15.59 -13.39 6.16
C GLU A 164 -15.31 -13.52 4.65
N ARG A 165 -15.05 -12.41 3.96
CA ARG A 165 -14.64 -12.43 2.54
C ARG A 165 -13.34 -13.21 2.32
N LEU A 166 -12.35 -13.05 3.19
CA LEU A 166 -11.09 -13.80 3.14
C LEU A 166 -11.36 -15.32 3.14
N ILE A 167 -12.23 -15.79 4.04
CA ILE A 167 -12.56 -17.22 4.16
C ILE A 167 -13.26 -17.72 2.91
N ARG A 168 -14.28 -17.00 2.43
CA ARG A 168 -15.01 -17.40 1.21
C ARG A 168 -14.07 -17.47 0.01
N LEU A 169 -13.25 -16.45 -0.21
CA LEU A 169 -12.33 -16.43 -1.33
C LEU A 169 -11.28 -17.56 -1.24
N TYR A 170 -10.75 -17.81 -0.04
CA TYR A 170 -9.82 -18.92 0.18
C TYR A 170 -10.48 -20.29 -0.03
N ALA A 171 -11.71 -20.49 0.45
CA ALA A 171 -12.47 -21.72 0.26
C ALA A 171 -12.78 -22.00 -1.23
N THR A 172 -12.99 -20.96 -2.04
CA THR A 172 -13.14 -21.08 -3.50
C THR A 172 -11.82 -21.33 -4.26
N GLY A 173 -10.71 -21.54 -3.55
CA GLY A 173 -9.41 -21.88 -4.14
C GLY A 173 -8.68 -20.71 -4.80
N LYS A 174 -9.04 -19.45 -4.50
CA LYS A 174 -8.32 -18.28 -5.05
C LYS A 174 -6.91 -18.19 -4.45
N SER A 175 -5.95 -17.80 -5.29
CA SER A 175 -4.56 -17.59 -4.84
C SER A 175 -4.44 -16.40 -3.88
N TYR A 176 -3.41 -16.39 -3.04
CA TYR A 176 -3.20 -15.33 -2.06
C TYR A 176 -3.05 -13.94 -2.71
N ASP A 177 -2.43 -13.85 -3.88
CA ASP A 177 -2.31 -12.60 -4.64
C ASP A 177 -3.68 -12.04 -5.05
N VAL A 178 -4.57 -12.89 -5.60
CA VAL A 178 -5.91 -12.46 -6.02
C VAL A 178 -6.73 -12.00 -4.81
N ILE A 179 -6.60 -12.69 -3.68
CA ILE A 179 -7.26 -12.32 -2.42
C ILE A 179 -6.71 -10.98 -1.91
N ALA A 180 -5.39 -10.81 -1.93
CA ALA A 180 -4.70 -9.59 -1.49
C ALA A 180 -5.19 -8.37 -2.27
N ARG A 181 -5.27 -8.47 -3.61
CA ARG A 181 -5.81 -7.41 -4.48
C ARG A 181 -7.27 -7.10 -4.17
N LYS A 182 -8.12 -8.11 -4.03
CA LYS A 182 -9.55 -7.93 -3.73
C LYS A 182 -9.83 -7.29 -2.36
N LEU A 183 -8.96 -7.51 -1.38
CA LEU A 183 -9.12 -6.99 -0.02
C LEU A 183 -8.30 -5.72 0.25
N GLY A 184 -7.49 -5.27 -0.70
CA GLY A 184 -6.58 -4.13 -0.50
C GLY A 184 -5.56 -4.39 0.62
N ARG A 185 -5.05 -5.62 0.72
CA ARG A 185 -4.07 -6.05 1.73
C ARG A 185 -2.84 -6.64 1.04
N SER A 186 -1.74 -6.80 1.76
CA SER A 186 -0.57 -7.52 1.24
C SER A 186 -0.75 -9.03 1.32
N GLU A 187 -0.13 -9.78 0.40
CA GLU A 187 -0.16 -11.25 0.40
C GLU A 187 0.32 -11.83 1.74
N ASN A 188 1.36 -11.24 2.34
CA ASN A 188 1.85 -11.65 3.64
C ASN A 188 0.80 -11.45 4.76
N ALA A 189 0.04 -10.35 4.71
CA ALA A 189 -1.05 -10.13 5.65
C ALA A 189 -2.16 -11.20 5.52
N ILE A 190 -2.46 -11.63 4.29
CA ILE A 190 -3.39 -12.74 4.02
C ILE A 190 -2.88 -14.04 4.65
N LYS A 191 -1.61 -14.41 4.39
CA LYS A 191 -0.97 -15.62 4.96
C LYS A 191 -1.02 -15.62 6.49
N ILE A 192 -0.65 -14.50 7.11
CA ILE A 192 -0.66 -14.33 8.57
C ILE A 192 -2.09 -14.46 9.12
N ALA A 193 -3.08 -13.83 8.49
CA ALA A 193 -4.47 -13.89 8.92
C ALA A 193 -5.04 -15.32 8.89
N LEU A 194 -4.79 -16.07 7.80
CA LEU A 194 -5.21 -17.46 7.68
C LEU A 194 -4.48 -18.38 8.66
N CYS A 195 -3.19 -18.13 8.92
CA CYS A 195 -2.43 -18.87 9.93
C CYS A 195 -3.00 -18.65 11.34
N ARG A 196 -3.23 -17.39 11.72
CA ARG A 196 -3.86 -17.04 13.00
C ARG A 196 -5.24 -17.67 13.15
N ARG A 197 -6.07 -17.62 12.10
CA ARG A 197 -7.38 -18.28 12.09
C ARG A 197 -7.27 -19.79 12.30
N ARG A 198 -6.37 -20.47 11.58
CA ARG A 198 -6.14 -21.92 11.77
C ARG A 198 -5.72 -22.23 13.21
N LYS A 199 -4.87 -21.40 13.82
CA LYS A 199 -4.47 -21.54 15.22
C LYS A 199 -5.67 -21.39 16.16
N LEU A 200 -6.54 -20.40 15.93
CA LEU A 200 -7.78 -20.21 16.71
C LEU A 200 -8.74 -21.40 16.60
N ILE A 201 -8.93 -21.94 15.39
CA ILE A 201 -9.77 -23.14 15.18
C ILE A 201 -9.19 -24.37 15.88
N ARG A 202 -7.85 -24.47 15.95
CA ARG A 202 -7.18 -25.58 16.64
C ARG A 202 -7.21 -25.47 18.16
N ALA A 203 -7.24 -24.26 18.69
CA ALA A 203 -7.31 -24.03 20.13
C ALA A 203 -8.72 -24.22 20.71
N ASP A 204 -9.75 -24.18 19.86
CA ASP A 204 -11.15 -24.28 20.25
C ASP A 204 -11.59 -25.77 20.36
N PRO A 205 -11.96 -26.26 21.57
CA PRO A 205 -12.31 -27.67 21.79
C PRO A 205 -13.50 -28.16 20.96
N GLU A 206 -14.54 -27.33 20.78
CA GLU A 206 -15.73 -27.69 20.02
C GLU A 206 -15.39 -27.83 18.53
N LYS A 207 -14.61 -26.89 17.99
CA LYS A 207 -14.15 -26.97 16.60
C LYS A 207 -13.22 -28.16 16.37
N GLN A 208 -12.45 -28.56 17.37
CA GLN A 208 -11.67 -29.80 17.31
C GLN A 208 -12.54 -31.04 17.24
N GLN A 209 -13.64 -31.11 18.00
CA GLN A 209 -14.60 -32.21 17.91
C GLN A 209 -15.24 -32.27 16.52
N VAL A 210 -15.70 -31.14 15.98
CA VAL A 210 -16.27 -31.08 14.63
C VAL A 210 -15.25 -31.50 13.57
N LEU A 211 -13.99 -31.06 13.68
CA LEU A 211 -12.93 -31.49 12.76
C LEU A 211 -12.67 -33.00 12.83
N LYS A 212 -12.71 -33.60 14.02
CA LYS A 212 -12.60 -35.06 14.19
C LYS A 212 -13.75 -35.78 13.49
N VAL A 213 -14.99 -35.34 13.71
CA VAL A 213 -16.18 -35.90 13.06
C VAL A 213 -16.11 -35.76 11.53
N LEU A 214 -15.73 -34.59 11.02
CA LEU A 214 -15.56 -34.40 9.58
C LEU A 214 -14.44 -35.28 9.01
N SER A 215 -13.32 -35.41 9.73
CA SER A 215 -12.24 -36.30 9.31
C SER A 215 -12.64 -37.78 9.30
N PHE A 216 -13.54 -38.16 10.21
CA PHE A 216 -14.16 -39.48 10.25
C PHE A 216 -15.05 -39.71 9.01
N CYS A 217 -15.95 -38.78 8.71
CA CYS A 217 -16.85 -38.89 7.56
C CYS A 217 -16.13 -38.85 6.21
N MET A 218 -15.01 -38.12 6.11
CA MET A 218 -14.26 -37.97 4.86
C MET A 218 -13.27 -39.11 4.61
N ASN A 219 -13.05 -40.01 5.58
CA ASN A 219 -12.18 -41.18 5.40
C ASN A 219 -12.63 -42.40 6.22
N PRO A 220 -13.86 -42.90 6.01
CA PRO A 220 -14.46 -43.93 6.85
C PRO A 220 -13.71 -45.27 6.78
N ASN A 221 -13.08 -45.55 5.64
CA ASN A 221 -12.30 -46.76 5.42
C ASN A 221 -11.14 -46.94 6.41
N ARG A 222 -10.58 -45.85 6.93
CA ARG A 222 -9.46 -45.92 7.87
C ARG A 222 -9.88 -46.44 9.24
N ILE A 223 -11.10 -46.11 9.67
CA ILE A 223 -11.68 -46.60 10.93
C ILE A 223 -12.28 -47.99 10.74
N LEU A 224 -12.99 -48.24 9.63
CA LEU A 224 -13.51 -49.57 9.33
C LEU A 224 -12.40 -50.61 9.26
N LYS A 225 -11.23 -50.24 8.70
CA LYS A 225 -10.03 -51.08 8.72
C LYS A 225 -9.54 -51.32 10.15
N LEU A 226 -9.42 -50.28 10.97
CA LEU A 226 -8.96 -50.39 12.35
C LEU A 226 -9.92 -51.21 13.24
N ALA A 227 -11.24 -51.04 13.06
CA ALA A 227 -12.28 -51.80 13.74
C ALA A 227 -12.31 -53.28 13.31
N ARG A 228 -12.00 -53.57 12.04
CA ARG A 228 -11.77 -54.92 11.55
C ARG A 228 -10.49 -55.52 12.13
N ASP A 229 -9.39 -54.78 12.12
CA ASP A 229 -8.09 -55.22 12.66
C ASP A 229 -8.15 -55.46 14.18
N MET A 230 -9.02 -54.75 14.90
CA MET A 230 -9.29 -54.95 16.33
C MET A 230 -10.33 -56.03 16.63
N GLY A 231 -10.92 -56.68 15.63
CA GLY A 231 -11.95 -57.72 15.83
C GLY A 231 -13.30 -57.21 16.36
N LEU A 232 -13.49 -55.89 16.47
CA LEU A 232 -14.71 -55.26 17.00
C LEU A 232 -15.94 -55.54 16.12
N LEU A 233 -15.72 -55.68 14.81
CA LEU A 233 -16.79 -56.05 13.88
C LEU A 233 -17.25 -57.50 14.08
N ASP A 234 -16.34 -58.40 14.45
CA ASP A 234 -16.66 -59.81 14.70
C ASP A 234 -17.32 -60.00 16.08
N GLU A 235 -17.01 -59.14 17.06
CA GLU A 235 -17.72 -59.09 18.34
C GLU A 235 -19.15 -58.55 18.19
N LEU A 236 -19.36 -57.50 17.39
CA LEU A 236 -20.70 -56.97 17.11
C LEU A 236 -21.57 -58.00 16.39
N ARG A 237 -21.00 -58.68 15.38
CA ARG A 237 -21.70 -59.75 14.66
C ARG A 237 -22.07 -60.94 15.54
N ARG A 238 -21.17 -61.35 16.45
CA ARG A 238 -21.46 -62.38 17.46
C ARG A 238 -22.55 -61.98 18.46
N ARG A 239 -22.68 -60.69 18.77
CA ARG A 239 -23.77 -60.18 19.63
C ARG A 239 -25.12 -60.12 18.91
N GLU A 240 -25.14 -59.77 17.64
CA GLU A 240 -26.36 -59.79 16.82
C GLU A 240 -26.84 -61.23 16.56
N GLU A 241 -25.93 -62.17 16.31
CA GLU A 241 -26.25 -63.59 16.11
C GLU A 241 -26.60 -64.31 17.43
N GLY A 242 -26.22 -63.75 18.59
CA GLY A 242 -26.54 -64.27 19.93
C GLY A 242 -27.77 -63.67 20.60
N GLN A 243 -28.52 -62.80 19.91
CA GLN A 243 -29.77 -62.18 20.38
C GLN A 243 -31.04 -62.68 19.65
N VAL A 244 -30.97 -63.84 18.97
CA VAL A 244 -32.14 -64.57 18.46
C VAL A 244 -32.54 -65.67 19.42
#